data_AF-D9QS33-F1
#
_entry.id   AF-D9QS33-F1
#
_cell.length_a   1.000
_cell.length_b   1.000
_cell.length_c   1.000
_cell.angle_alpha   90.00
_cell.angle_beta   90.00
_cell.angle_gamma   90.00
#
_symmetry.space_group_name_H-M   'P 1'
#
loop_
_entity.id
_entity.type
_entity.pdbx_description
1 polymer ?
#
loop_
_entity_poly.entity_id
_entity_poly.type
_entity_poly.pdbx_seq_one_letter_code
_entity_poly.pdbx_strand_id
1 'polypeptide(L)'
;MTFEEQLQAQIGDFMTVIIKAGGNCCKHRGILCSIRDDFIVLVHDDERIEIPISQIAAVRKLAGGASEEDYYDDDCYDDWK
;
A
#
# COMPACT_ATOMS: atom_id res chain seq x y z
N MET A 1 -4.90 12.23 17.89
CA MET A 1 -4.99 11.20 16.85
C MET A 1 -3.59 10.99 16.30
N THR A 2 -3.01 9.84 16.60
CA THR A 2 -1.72 9.39 16.07
C THR A 2 -1.90 8.83 14.66
N PHE A 3 -0.78 8.59 13.96
CA PHE A 3 -0.78 7.92 12.66
C PHE A 3 -1.30 6.48 12.78
N GLU A 4 -0.93 5.79 13.86
CA GLU A 4 -1.35 4.42 14.16
C GLU A 4 -2.87 4.30 14.38
N GLU A 5 -3.47 5.23 15.13
CA GLU A 5 -4.93 5.27 15.32
C GLU A 5 -5.69 5.47 14.00
N GLN A 6 -5.17 6.32 13.10
CA GLN A 6 -5.78 6.57 11.79
C GLN A 6 -5.66 5.38 10.85
N LEU A 7 -4.59 4.58 11.00
CA LEU A 7 -4.37 3.36 10.24
C LEU A 7 -5.29 2.24 10.75
N GLN A 8 -5.40 2.09 12.08
CA GLN A 8 -6.30 1.11 12.71
C GLN A 8 -7.77 1.37 12.33
N ALA A 9 -8.17 2.63 12.20
CA ALA A 9 -9.51 3.01 11.75
C ALA A 9 -9.82 2.59 10.29
N GLN A 10 -8.81 2.20 9.51
CA GLN A 10 -8.96 1.78 8.11
C GLN A 10 -8.81 0.26 7.94
N ILE A 11 -8.76 -0.51 9.03
CA ILE A 11 -8.79 -1.97 8.95
C ILE A 11 -10.10 -2.41 8.29
N GLY A 12 -10.00 -3.24 7.27
CA GLY A 12 -11.13 -3.70 6.44
C GLY A 12 -11.36 -2.86 5.18
N ASP A 13 -10.67 -1.72 5.01
CA ASP A 13 -10.71 -0.95 3.77
C ASP A 13 -9.71 -1.48 2.74
N PHE A 14 -10.06 -1.31 1.46
CA PHE A 14 -9.14 -1.54 0.35
C PHE A 14 -8.19 -0.34 0.20
N MET A 15 -6.90 -0.61 0.13
CA MET A 15 -5.89 0.44 0.07
C MET A 15 -4.66 0.04 -0.74
N THR A 16 -3.98 1.06 -1.24
CA THR A 16 -2.75 0.94 -2.02
C THR A 16 -1.59 1.43 -1.18
N VAL A 17 -0.58 0.59 -1.04
CA VAL A 17 0.65 0.84 -0.29
C VAL A 17 1.78 0.98 -1.29
N ILE A 18 2.46 2.12 -1.24
CA ILE A 18 3.61 2.45 -2.09
C ILE A 18 4.86 2.20 -1.27
N ILE A 19 5.77 1.38 -1.77
CA ILE A 19 7.04 1.05 -1.12
C ILE A 19 8.18 1.91 -1.67
N LYS A 20 9.15 2.28 -0.83
CA LYS A 20 10.35 3.03 -1.24
C LYS A 20 11.18 2.19 -2.23
N ALA A 21 11.63 2.80 -3.33
CA ALA A 21 12.40 2.13 -4.38
C ALA A 21 13.66 1.43 -3.82
N GLY A 22 13.84 0.16 -4.18
CA GLY A 22 14.91 -0.72 -3.67
C GLY A 22 14.45 -2.14 -3.28
N GLY A 23 13.13 -2.36 -3.16
CA GLY A 23 12.50 -3.67 -3.01
C GLY A 23 11.51 -3.93 -4.15
N ASN A 24 11.43 -5.17 -4.64
CA ASN A 24 10.61 -5.63 -5.76
C ASN A 24 9.21 -4.98 -5.83
N CYS A 25 8.93 -4.30 -6.95
CA CYS A 25 7.61 -3.83 -7.40
C CYS A 25 6.92 -2.74 -6.53
N CYS A 26 6.89 -1.52 -7.08
CA CYS A 26 6.70 -0.25 -6.39
C CYS A 26 5.35 -0.02 -5.68
N LYS A 27 4.33 -0.87 -5.88
CA LYS A 27 2.97 -0.64 -5.37
C LYS A 27 2.28 -1.98 -5.05
N HIS A 28 1.81 -2.15 -3.81
CA HIS A 28 0.96 -3.27 -3.39
C HIS A 28 -0.46 -2.78 -3.12
N ARG A 29 -1.47 -3.55 -3.50
CA ARG A 29 -2.88 -3.24 -3.25
C ARG A 29 -3.54 -4.40 -2.53
N GLY A 30 -4.45 -4.11 -1.62
CA GLY A 30 -5.20 -5.14 -0.91
C GLY A 30 -6.07 -4.56 0.19
N ILE A 31 -6.79 -5.45 0.86
CA ILE A 31 -7.56 -5.12 2.05
C ILE A 31 -6.60 -5.11 3.23
N LEU A 32 -6.57 -4.00 3.98
CA LEU A 32 -5.81 -3.95 5.22
C LEU A 32 -6.48 -4.82 6.28
N CYS A 33 -5.86 -5.94 6.59
CA CYS A 33 -6.40 -6.90 7.54
C CYS A 33 -5.91 -6.63 8.96
N SER A 34 -4.63 -6.27 9.10
CA SER A 34 -4.03 -6.04 10.41
C SER A 34 -2.81 -5.14 10.31
N ILE A 35 -2.54 -4.39 11.37
CA ILE A 35 -1.34 -3.58 11.56
C ILE A 35 -0.62 -4.14 12.78
N ARG A 36 0.66 -4.48 12.61
CA ARG A 36 1.58 -4.87 13.67
C ARG A 36 2.61 -3.76 13.86
N ASP A 37 3.37 -3.81 14.95
CA ASP A 37 4.38 -2.79 15.27
C ASP A 37 5.43 -2.60 14.16
N ASP A 38 5.82 -3.66 13.46
CA ASP A 38 6.89 -3.62 12.45
C ASP A 38 6.40 -3.73 10.99
N PHE A 39 5.18 -4.22 10.76
CA PHE A 39 4.66 -4.49 9.41
C PHE A 39 3.13 -4.38 9.35
N ILE A 40 2.62 -4.14 8.14
CA ILE A 40 1.20 -4.22 7.83
C ILE A 40 0.90 -5.49 7.04
N VAL A 41 -0.33 -5.98 7.19
CA VAL A 41 -0.83 -7.16 6.47
C VAL A 41 -1.93 -6.72 5.51
N LEU A 42 -1.64 -6.85 4.22
CA LEU A 42 -2.63 -6.72 3.16
C LEU A 42 -3.06 -8.11 2.70
N VAL A 43 -4.32 -8.23 2.30
CA VAL A 43 -4.84 -9.45 1.65
C VAL A 43 -5.38 -9.06 0.27
N HIS A 44 -4.92 -9.76 -0.77
CA HIS A 44 -5.39 -9.58 -2.14
C HIS A 44 -5.40 -10.94 -2.85
N ASP A 45 -6.53 -11.32 -3.46
CA ASP A 45 -6.67 -12.56 -4.23
C ASP A 45 -6.22 -13.83 -3.45
N ASP A 46 -6.63 -13.93 -2.18
CA ASP A 46 -6.22 -15.00 -1.24
C ASP A 46 -4.71 -15.03 -0.90
N GLU A 47 -3.92 -14.10 -1.41
CA GLU A 47 -2.53 -13.90 -1.03
C GLU A 47 -2.41 -12.91 0.13
N ARG A 48 -1.63 -13.30 1.14
CA ARG A 48 -1.26 -12.43 2.26
C ARG A 48 0.07 -11.76 1.96
N ILE A 49 0.06 -10.44 1.91
CA ILE A 49 1.23 -9.61 1.65
C ILE A 49 1.62 -8.90 2.95
N GLU A 50 2.84 -9.15 3.40
CA GLU A 50 3.40 -8.53 4.60
C GLU A 50 4.39 -7.45 4.18
N ILE A 51 4.11 -6.19 4.56
CA ILE A 51 4.92 -5.04 4.14
C ILE A 51 5.52 -4.39 5.39
N PRO A 52 6.85 -4.32 5.51
CA PRO A 52 7.51 -3.64 6.62
C PRO A 52 7.17 -2.15 6.61
N ILE A 53 6.79 -1.59 7.76
CA ILE A 53 6.46 -0.15 7.87
C ILE A 53 7.66 0.71 7.47
N SER A 54 8.88 0.24 7.77
CA SER A 54 10.13 0.89 7.39
C SER A 54 10.30 1.07 5.88
N GLN A 55 9.65 0.23 5.07
CA GLN A 55 9.69 0.26 3.61
C GLN A 55 8.53 1.04 2.99
N ILE A 56 7.51 1.40 3.76
CA ILE A 56 6.36 2.17 3.26
C ILE A 56 6.79 3.60 2.97
N ALA A 57 6.56 4.05 1.74
CA ALA A 57 6.70 5.44 1.33
C ALA A 57 5.40 6.21 1.59
N ALA A 58 4.27 5.63 1.19
CA ALA A 58 2.95 6.23 1.30
C ALA A 58 1.84 5.18 1.33
N VAL A 59 0.69 5.53 1.92
CA VAL A 59 -0.54 4.73 1.90
C VAL A 59 -1.67 5.57 1.33
N ARG A 60 -2.44 5.01 0.40
CA ARG A 60 -3.59 5.66 -0.24
C ARG A 60 -4.84 4.79 -0.03
N LYS A 61 -5.83 5.33 0.68
CA LYS A 61 -7.15 4.69 0.80
C LYS A 61 -7.91 4.82 -0.52
N LEU A 62 -8.43 3.71 -1.03
CA LEU A 62 -9.41 3.73 -2.11
C LEU A 62 -10.79 3.91 -1.47
N ALA A 63 -11.15 5.16 -1.19
CA ALA A 63 -12.54 5.48 -0.90
C ALA A 63 -13.34 5.28 -2.19
N GLY A 64 -14.41 4.48 -2.15
CA GLY A 64 -15.21 4.06 -3.32
C GLY A 64 -15.81 5.24 -4.09
N GLY A 65 -15.02 5.84 -4.97
CA GLY A 65 -15.34 7.06 -5.72
C GLY A 65 -14.16 7.72 -6.44
N ALA A 66 -12.91 7.32 -6.19
CA ALA A 66 -11.78 7.72 -7.03
C ALA A 66 -11.72 6.82 -8.28
N SER A 67 -11.74 7.43 -9.47
CA SER A 67 -11.65 6.72 -10.75
C SER A 67 -10.36 5.92 -10.84
N GLU A 68 -10.41 4.75 -11.49
CA GLU A 68 -9.25 3.97 -11.90
C GLU A 68 -8.30 4.73 -12.85
N GLU A 69 -8.56 6.01 -13.15
CA GLU A 69 -7.84 6.81 -14.14
C GLU A 69 -6.56 7.48 -13.60
N ASP A 70 -6.33 7.51 -12.28
CA ASP A 70 -5.02 7.85 -11.69
C ASP A 70 -3.97 6.71 -11.84
N TYR A 71 -4.20 5.74 -12.74
CA TYR A 71 -3.40 4.52 -12.91
C TYR A 71 -2.27 4.67 -13.96
N TYR A 72 -2.19 5.82 -14.63
CA TYR A 72 -1.10 6.19 -15.54
C TYR A 72 -0.38 7.45 -15.04
N ASP A 73 0.34 7.32 -13.93
CA ASP A 73 1.40 8.25 -13.54
C ASP A 73 2.69 7.43 -13.44
N ASP A 74 3.39 7.45 -14.58
CA ASP A 74 4.82 7.59 -14.83
C ASP A 74 5.86 6.93 -13.89
N ASP A 75 6.98 6.54 -14.49
CA ASP A 75 8.26 6.18 -13.87
C ASP A 75 8.42 4.76 -13.25
N CYS A 76 8.28 3.74 -14.09
CA CYS A 76 9.08 2.50 -13.97
C CYS A 76 9.76 2.15 -15.31
N TYR A 77 10.32 3.16 -15.98
CA TYR A 77 11.27 3.00 -17.07
C TYR A 77 12.48 3.90 -16.81
N ASP A 78 13.24 3.60 -15.76
CA ASP A 78 14.61 4.11 -15.67
C ASP A 78 15.58 2.97 -16.06
N ASP A 79 16.18 3.18 -17.23
CA ASP A 79 17.54 2.75 -17.58
C ASP A 79 17.83 1.23 -17.67
N TRP A 80 17.44 0.60 -18.78
CA TRP A 80 18.23 -0.49 -19.37
C TRP A 80 18.84 0.00 -20.67
N LYS A 81 20.00 0.64 -20.54
CA LYS A 81 20.93 0.96 -21.63
C LYS A 81 21.74 -0.26 -22.04
#